data_AF-A0A7V8VNT0-F1
#
_entry.id   AF-A0A7V8VNT0-F1
#
_cell.length_a   1.000
_cell.length_b   1.000
_cell.length_c   1.000
_cell.angle_alpha   90.00
_cell.angle_beta   90.00
_cell.angle_gamma   90.00
#
_symmetry.space_group_name_H-M   'P 1'
#
loop_
_entity.id
_entity.type
_entity.pdbx_description
1 polymer ?
#
loop_
_entity_poly.entity_id
_entity_poly.type
_entity_poly.pdbx_seq_one_letter_code
_entity_poly.pdbx_strand_id
1 'polypeptide(L)'
;MLLIAAACLLLREEFPFSHFPMYSSFGRTTYYVYVADGADRPLPTVKTFGVSTPTLKKMYESEVRKEMKRTAASRQGLAIELRRPAGQRILHRLLNSPRVRRSGNTPPVGLRLYEVRISLERREFQKRSELIAELL
;
A
#
# COMPACT_ATOMS: atom_id res chain seq x y z
N MET A 1 10.32 -6.07 40.12
CA MET A 1 9.34 -5.03 39.72
C MET A 1 9.58 -3.71 40.45
N LEU A 2 9.57 -3.69 41.79
CA LEU A 2 9.73 -2.45 42.58
C LEU A 2 11.11 -1.79 42.45
N LEU A 3 12.20 -2.57 42.40
CA LEU A 3 13.57 -2.09 42.17
C LEU A 3 13.76 -1.44 40.78
N ILE A 4 13.11 -2.00 39.76
CA ILE A 4 13.19 -1.49 38.38
C ILE A 4 12.42 -0.17 38.28
N ALA A 5 11.24 -0.08 38.88
CA ALA A 5 10.45 1.15 38.93
C ALA A 5 11.19 2.28 39.68
N ALA A 6 11.87 1.96 40.80
CA ALA A 6 12.67 2.92 41.54
C ALA A 6 13.89 3.41 40.74
N ALA A 7 14.55 2.52 40.00
CA ALA A 7 15.66 2.88 39.12
C ALA A 7 15.22 3.81 37.98
N CYS A 8 14.09 3.54 37.31
CA CYS A 8 13.55 4.41 36.26
C CYS A 8 13.18 5.81 36.76
N LEU A 9 12.64 5.91 38.00
CA LEU A 9 12.30 7.18 38.65
C LEU A 9 13.55 8.01 39.03
N LEU A 10 14.59 7.35 39.54
CA LEU A 10 15.86 7.99 39.91
C LEU A 10 16.65 8.47 38.68
N LEU A 11 16.60 7.73 37.57
CA LEU A 11 17.30 8.07 36.33
C LEU A 11 16.61 9.17 35.51
N ARG A 12 15.44 9.68 35.95
CA ARG A 12 14.60 10.61 35.18
C ARG A 12 14.39 10.13 33.74
N GLU A 13 14.31 8.82 33.54
CA GLU A 13 13.87 8.29 32.26
C GLU A 13 12.38 8.61 32.16
N GLU A 14 12.08 9.66 31.39
CA GLU A 14 10.73 10.03 30.98
C GLU A 14 10.15 8.93 30.07
N PHE A 15 9.83 7.79 30.65
CA PHE A 15 9.13 6.68 30.01
C PHE A 15 7.69 6.74 30.54
N PRO A 16 6.69 7.23 29.77
CA PRO A 16 6.56 7.26 28.31
C PRO A 16 6.56 8.68 27.69
N PHE A 17 7.23 9.66 28.28
CA PHE A 17 7.21 11.08 27.83
C PHE A 17 8.40 11.49 26.96
N SER A 18 9.22 10.53 26.53
CA SER A 18 10.19 10.78 25.47
C SER A 18 9.49 11.46 24.29
N HIS A 19 10.01 12.61 23.86
CA HIS A 19 9.52 13.46 22.77
C HIS A 19 9.53 12.80 21.39
N PHE A 20 9.56 11.46 21.31
CA PHE A 20 9.27 10.75 20.08
C PHE A 20 7.76 10.76 19.87
N PRO A 21 7.24 11.45 18.84
CA PRO A 21 5.84 11.33 18.49
C PRO A 21 5.56 9.87 18.13
N MET A 22 4.97 9.11 19.05
CA MET A 22 4.44 7.76 18.78
C MET A 22 3.30 7.79 17.77
N TYR A 23 2.67 8.95 17.57
CA TYR A 23 1.64 9.14 16.57
C TYR A 23 2.29 9.38 15.21
N SER A 24 2.02 8.46 14.28
CA SER A 24 2.21 8.71 12.85
C SER A 24 1.63 10.09 12.52
N SER A 25 2.47 11.01 12.04
CA SER A 25 2.00 12.32 11.60
C SER A 25 0.84 12.14 10.63
N PHE A 26 -0.34 12.66 10.97
CA PHE A 26 -1.49 12.60 10.07
C PHE A 26 -1.22 13.51 8.87
N GLY A 27 -0.72 12.92 7.79
CA GLY A 27 -0.58 13.60 6.52
C GLY A 27 -1.95 14.02 5.99
N ARG A 28 -2.04 15.19 5.36
CA ARG A 28 -3.27 15.64 4.67
C ARG A 28 -3.66 14.74 3.49
N THR A 29 -2.80 13.80 3.12
CA THR A 29 -3.01 12.87 2.02
C THR A 29 -2.61 11.46 2.43
N THR A 30 -3.45 10.48 2.12
CA THR A 30 -3.11 9.06 2.20
C THR A 30 -3.63 8.35 0.94
N TYR A 31 -3.21 7.11 0.74
CA TYR A 31 -3.71 6.30 -0.36
C TYR A 31 -3.65 4.82 -0.02
N TYR A 32 -4.49 4.04 -0.69
CA TYR A 32 -4.45 2.59 -0.71
C TYR A 32 -4.55 2.08 -2.15
N VAL A 33 -4.21 0.81 -2.33
CA VAL A 33 -4.35 0.11 -3.62
C VAL A 33 -5.24 -1.10 -3.44
N TYR A 34 -6.02 -1.43 -4.46
CA TYR A 34 -6.85 -2.63 -4.48
C TYR A 34 -6.87 -3.25 -5.88
N VAL A 35 -7.23 -4.53 -5.94
CA VAL A 35 -7.35 -5.28 -7.19
C VAL A 35 -8.83 -5.49 -7.49
N ALA A 36 -9.22 -5.35 -8.75
CA ALA A 36 -10.56 -5.62 -9.25
C ALA A 36 -10.52 -6.63 -10.40
N ASP A 37 -11.69 -7.18 -10.74
CA ASP A 37 -11.90 -7.93 -11.98
C ASP A 37 -12.16 -7.00 -13.18
N GLY A 38 -12.39 -7.59 -14.36
CA GLY A 38 -12.61 -6.83 -15.60
C GLY A 38 -13.93 -6.05 -15.62
N ALA A 39 -14.80 -6.28 -14.63
CA ALA A 39 -16.05 -5.57 -14.41
C ALA A 39 -15.94 -4.53 -13.28
N ASP A 40 -14.71 -4.15 -12.90
CA ASP A 40 -14.41 -3.18 -11.83
C ASP A 40 -14.91 -3.57 -10.44
N ARG A 41 -15.16 -4.86 -10.20
CA ARG A 41 -15.57 -5.36 -8.89
C ARG A 41 -14.34 -5.65 -8.03
N PRO A 42 -14.21 -5.04 -6.84
CA PRO A 42 -13.08 -5.29 -5.96
C PRO A 42 -12.98 -6.77 -5.56
N LEU A 43 -11.76 -7.31 -5.64
CA LEU A 43 -11.48 -8.69 -5.27
C LEU A 43 -10.97 -8.79 -3.81
N PRO A 44 -11.38 -9.83 -3.07
CA PRO A 44 -10.86 -10.09 -1.73
C PRO A 44 -9.41 -10.60 -1.82
N THR A 45 -8.44 -9.68 -1.85
CA THR A 45 -7.02 -9.96 -2.11
C THR A 45 -6.39 -11.02 -1.21
N VAL A 46 -6.77 -11.07 0.07
CA VAL A 46 -6.32 -12.12 1.00
C VAL A 46 -6.84 -13.49 0.60
N LYS A 47 -8.14 -13.59 0.27
CA LYS A 47 -8.78 -14.86 -0.09
C LYS A 47 -8.28 -15.36 -1.44
N THR A 48 -8.16 -14.46 -2.41
CA THR A 48 -7.78 -14.77 -3.80
C THR A 48 -6.28 -14.97 -3.97
N PHE A 49 -5.45 -14.06 -3.47
CA PHE A 49 -4.00 -14.04 -3.74
C PHE A 49 -3.15 -14.32 -2.50
N GLY A 50 -3.73 -14.33 -1.30
CA GLY A 50 -2.98 -14.54 -0.06
C GLY A 50 -2.21 -13.31 0.38
N VAL A 51 -2.55 -12.14 -0.17
CA VAL A 51 -1.86 -10.89 0.09
C VAL A 51 -2.82 -9.91 0.77
N SER A 52 -2.44 -9.40 1.94
CA SER A 52 -3.21 -8.37 2.64
C SER A 52 -3.05 -7.00 1.98
N THR A 53 -4.02 -6.11 2.19
CA THR A 53 -3.99 -4.74 1.65
C THR A 53 -2.72 -3.96 2.03
N PRO A 54 -2.21 -4.01 3.28
CA PRO A 54 -0.93 -3.36 3.61
C PRO A 54 0.25 -3.96 2.86
N THR A 55 0.29 -5.28 2.68
CA THR A 55 1.34 -5.95 1.91
C THR A 55 1.26 -5.57 0.43
N LEU A 56 0.05 -5.52 -0.14
CA LEU A 56 -0.17 -5.07 -1.51
C LEU A 56 0.32 -3.64 -1.72
N LYS A 57 0.02 -2.72 -0.79
CA LYS A 57 0.55 -1.35 -0.81
C LYS A 57 2.07 -1.32 -0.75
N LYS A 58 2.69 -2.11 0.13
CA LYS A 58 4.17 -2.21 0.22
C LYS A 58 4.79 -2.75 -1.07
N MET A 59 4.18 -3.76 -1.68
CA MET A 59 4.59 -4.30 -2.97
C MET A 59 4.52 -3.23 -4.06
N TYR A 60 3.42 -2.46 -4.08
CA TYR A 60 3.25 -1.34 -4.98
C TYR A 60 4.31 -0.27 -4.82
N GLU A 61 4.54 0.19 -3.59
CA GLU A 61 5.59 1.18 -3.32
C GLU A 61 6.97 0.70 -3.72
N SER A 62 7.28 -0.58 -3.50
CA SER A 62 8.56 -1.17 -3.89
C SER A 62 8.74 -1.12 -5.41
N GLU A 63 7.73 -1.50 -6.18
CA GLU A 63 7.79 -1.49 -7.64
C GLU A 63 7.82 -0.07 -8.22
N VAL A 64 7.05 0.87 -7.67
CA VAL A 64 7.11 2.28 -8.07
C VAL A 64 8.49 2.88 -7.78
N ARG A 65 9.09 2.58 -6.62
CA ARG A 65 10.46 3.04 -6.30
C ARG A 65 11.50 2.47 -7.28
N LYS A 66 11.32 1.24 -7.77
CA LYS A 66 12.21 0.67 -8.79
C LYS A 66 12.07 1.40 -10.12
N GLU A 67 10.83 1.72 -10.54
CA GLU A 67 10.60 2.49 -11.77
C GLU A 67 11.18 3.90 -11.67
N MET A 68 10.97 4.58 -10.54
CA MET A 68 11.55 5.91 -10.31
C MET A 68 13.08 5.93 -10.44
N LYS A 69 13.75 4.91 -9.89
CA LYS A 69 15.21 4.76 -10.02
C LYS A 69 15.64 4.54 -11.47
N ARG A 70 14.84 3.81 -12.26
CA ARG A 70 15.12 3.55 -13.68
C ARG A 70 14.92 4.79 -14.54
N THR A 71 13.92 5.61 -14.24
CA THR A 71 13.58 6.80 -15.04
C THR A 71 14.16 8.10 -14.50
N ALA A 72 15.00 8.05 -13.45
CA ALA A 72 15.50 9.21 -12.71
C ALA A 72 14.39 10.21 -12.28
N ALA A 73 13.17 9.71 -12.08
CA ALA A 73 12.00 10.54 -11.85
C ALA A 73 11.73 10.77 -10.34
N SER A 74 11.22 11.95 -10.02
CA SER A 74 10.77 12.33 -8.67
C SER A 74 9.47 11.61 -8.28
N ARG A 75 9.26 11.36 -6.97
CA ARG A 75 8.02 10.74 -6.45
C ARG A 75 6.82 11.66 -6.61
N GLN A 76 7.06 12.97 -6.49
CA GLN A 76 6.05 14.00 -6.70
C GLN A 76 5.87 14.17 -8.21
N GLY A 77 4.65 13.86 -8.68
CA GLY A 77 4.31 14.06 -10.09
C GLY A 77 4.58 12.87 -11.01
N LEU A 78 4.84 11.65 -10.49
CA LEU A 78 4.90 10.48 -11.37
C LEU A 78 3.53 10.30 -12.05
N ALA A 79 3.46 10.63 -13.34
CA ALA A 79 2.28 10.44 -14.17
C ALA A 79 1.82 8.98 -14.12
N ILE A 80 0.51 8.75 -14.28
CA ILE A 80 -0.08 7.39 -14.24
C ILE A 80 0.65 6.45 -15.20
N GLU A 81 1.03 6.96 -16.38
CA GLU A 81 1.80 6.25 -17.40
C GLU A 81 3.10 5.64 -16.87
N LEU A 82 3.82 6.35 -16.00
CA LEU A 82 5.07 5.88 -15.40
C LEU A 82 4.84 4.83 -14.29
N ARG A 83 3.62 4.75 -13.74
CA ARG A 83 3.24 3.77 -12.71
C ARG A 83 2.65 2.50 -13.30
N ARG A 84 2.18 2.54 -14.54
CA ARG A 84 1.60 1.39 -15.24
C ARG A 84 2.53 0.17 -15.26
N PRO A 85 3.84 0.29 -15.55
CA PRO A 85 4.76 -0.85 -15.51
C PRO A 85 4.89 -1.48 -14.13
N ALA A 86 4.89 -0.66 -13.07
CA ALA A 86 4.89 -1.14 -11.69
C ALA A 86 3.59 -1.90 -11.36
N GLY A 87 2.44 -1.37 -11.80
CA GLY A 87 1.15 -2.02 -11.64
C GLY A 87 1.06 -3.37 -12.35
N GLN A 88 1.50 -3.45 -13.61
CA GLN A 88 1.50 -4.69 -14.39
C GLN A 88 2.33 -5.78 -13.72
N ARG A 89 3.53 -5.46 -13.22
CA ARG A 89 4.39 -6.43 -12.53
C ARG A 89 3.76 -6.98 -11.25
N ILE A 90 2.98 -6.16 -10.54
CA ILE A 90 2.24 -6.61 -9.36
C ILE A 90 1.13 -7.57 -9.77
N LEU A 91 0.35 -7.22 -10.79
CA LEU A 91 -0.71 -8.10 -11.29
C LEU A 91 -0.14 -9.45 -11.75
N HIS A 92 0.96 -9.46 -12.50
CA HIS A 92 1.66 -10.71 -12.86
C HIS A 92 2.18 -11.47 -11.65
N ARG A 93 2.71 -10.79 -10.62
CA ARG A 93 3.16 -11.45 -9.38
C ARG A 93 1.99 -12.08 -8.62
N LEU A 94 0.83 -11.43 -8.58
CA LEU A 94 -0.36 -11.95 -7.92
C LEU A 94 -0.89 -13.20 -8.63
N LEU A 95 -0.95 -13.17 -9.97
CA LEU A 95 -1.29 -14.33 -10.80
C LEU A 95 -0.35 -15.52 -10.53
N ASN A 96 0.94 -15.25 -10.36
CA ASN A 96 1.96 -16.25 -10.09
C ASN A 96 2.10 -16.62 -8.61
N SER A 97 1.22 -16.14 -7.73
CA SER A 97 1.32 -16.42 -6.30
C SER A 97 1.07 -17.92 -6.00
N PRO A 98 1.76 -18.49 -5.00
CA PRO A 98 1.56 -19.88 -4.62
C PRO A 98 0.11 -20.21 -4.25
N ARG A 99 -0.65 -19.24 -3.73
CA ARG A 99 -2.05 -19.44 -3.36
C ARG A 99 -2.93 -19.65 -4.59
N VAL A 100 -2.77 -18.84 -5.64
CA VAL A 100 -3.48 -19.03 -6.91
C VAL A 100 -3.12 -20.39 -7.50
N ARG A 101 -1.82 -20.74 -7.53
CA ARG A 101 -1.35 -22.03 -8.06
C ARG A 101 -1.87 -23.24 -7.29
N ARG A 102 -1.99 -23.15 -5.96
CA ARG A 102 -2.47 -24.24 -5.09
C ARG A 102 -3.99 -24.33 -5.00
N SER A 103 -4.69 -23.20 -5.12
CA SER A 103 -6.14 -23.17 -4.95
C SER A 103 -6.89 -23.78 -6.13
N GLY A 104 -6.25 -23.95 -7.30
CA GLY A 104 -6.94 -24.31 -8.54
C GLY A 104 -7.94 -23.26 -9.05
N ASN A 105 -8.19 -22.20 -8.28
CA ASN A 105 -9.03 -21.08 -8.67
C ASN A 105 -8.26 -20.21 -9.66
N THR A 106 -8.67 -20.28 -10.92
CA THR A 106 -8.29 -19.32 -11.92
C THR A 106 -8.79 -17.94 -11.47
N PRO A 107 -7.90 -16.94 -11.32
CA PRO A 107 -8.33 -15.59 -11.03
C PRO A 107 -9.25 -15.09 -12.16
N PRO A 108 -10.23 -14.22 -11.85
CA PRO A 108 -11.14 -13.71 -12.86
C PRO A 108 -10.38 -12.99 -13.98
N VAL A 109 -10.94 -13.10 -15.19
CA VAL A 109 -10.41 -12.46 -16.41
C VAL A 109 -10.44 -10.94 -16.25
N GLY A 110 -9.43 -10.25 -16.78
CA GLY A 110 -9.36 -8.79 -16.72
C GLY A 110 -8.92 -8.25 -15.35
N LEU A 111 -7.76 -8.64 -14.82
CA LEU A 111 -7.32 -8.09 -13.53
C LEU A 111 -6.94 -6.61 -13.64
N ARG A 112 -7.50 -5.78 -12.76
CA ARG A 112 -7.24 -4.33 -12.71
C ARG A 112 -6.63 -3.94 -11.36
N LEU A 113 -5.67 -3.04 -11.37
CA LEU A 113 -5.06 -2.45 -10.18
C LEU A 113 -5.45 -0.98 -10.08
N TYR A 114 -6.06 -0.61 -8.95
CA TYR A 114 -6.47 0.75 -8.66
C TYR A 114 -5.64 1.37 -7.54
N GLU A 115 -5.35 2.67 -7.68
CA GLU A 115 -4.86 3.54 -6.60
C GLU A 115 -5.99 4.47 -6.17
N VAL A 116 -6.31 4.48 -4.88
CA VAL A 116 -7.29 5.40 -4.31
C VAL A 116 -6.56 6.37 -3.40
N ARG A 117 -6.56 7.64 -3.79
CA ARG A 117 -6.05 8.74 -2.99
C ARG A 117 -7.18 9.35 -2.18
N ILE A 118 -6.87 9.65 -0.92
CA ILE A 118 -7.73 10.35 0.01
C ILE A 118 -6.96 11.60 0.45
N SER A 119 -7.47 12.79 0.12
CA SER A 119 -6.95 14.07 0.59
C SER A 119 -7.95 14.76 1.52
N LEU A 120 -7.44 15.49 2.50
CA LEU A 120 -8.22 16.40 3.35
C LEU A 120 -8.02 17.82 2.84
N GLU A 121 -9.03 18.35 2.16
CA GLU A 121 -9.02 19.69 1.57
C GLU A 121 -10.20 20.48 2.15
N ARG A 122 -9.93 21.67 2.70
CA ARG A 122 -10.98 22.54 3.29
C ARG A 122 -11.87 21.83 4.33
N ARG A 123 -11.30 20.88 5.09
CA ARG A 123 -11.98 20.01 6.08
C ARG A 123 -12.93 18.97 5.47
N GLU A 124 -12.88 18.75 4.17
CA GLU A 124 -13.63 17.70 3.47
C GLU A 124 -12.67 16.62 2.95
N PHE A 125 -13.14 15.37 2.98
CA PHE A 125 -12.41 14.26 2.39
C PHE A 125 -12.71 14.17 0.89
N GLN A 126 -11.68 14.33 0.07
CA GLN A 126 -11.75 14.05 -1.35
C GLN A 126 -11.18 12.66 -1.63
N LYS A 127 -11.93 11.85 -2.35
CA LYS A 127 -11.53 10.51 -2.79
C LYS A 127 -11.37 10.51 -4.31
N ARG A 128 -10.19 10.13 -4.79
CA ARG A 128 -9.90 9.98 -6.22
C ARG A 128 -9.39 8.57 -6.50
N SER A 129 -10.05 7.87 -7.42
CA SER A 129 -9.68 6.51 -7.83
C SER A 129 -9.06 6.58 -9.23
N GLU A 130 -7.90 5.98 -9.39
CA GLU A 130 -7.17 5.93 -10.66
C GLU A 130 -6.84 4.49 -11.03
N LEU A 131 -7.16 4.10 -12.26
CA LEU A 131 -6.72 2.82 -12.82
C LEU A 131 -5.23 2.92 -13.14
N ILE A 132 -4.42 2.09 -12.49
CA ILE A 132 -2.97 2.07 -12.66
C ILE A 132 -2.55 1.10 -13.76
N ALA A 133 -3.12 -0.10 -13.75
CA ALA A 133 -2.78 -1.16 -14.68
C ALA A 133 -3.94 -2.14 -14.86
N GLU A 134 -3.96 -2.80 -16.01
CA GLU A 134 -4.89 -3.85 -16.36
C GLU A 134 -4.14 -5.00 -17.06
N LEU A 135 -4.57 -6.23 -16.80
CA LEU A 135 -4.19 -7.43 -17.52
C LEU A 135 -5.47 -8.05 -18.11
N LEU A 136 -5.57 -8.04 -19.43
CA LEU A 136 -6.66 -8.66 -20.19
C LEU A 136 -6.51 -10.19 -20.18
#